data_AF-A0A5N5G4N1-F1
#
_entry.id   AF-A0A5N5G4N1-F1
#
_cell.length_a   1.000
_cell.length_b   1.000
_cell.length_c   1.000
_cell.angle_alpha   90.00
_cell.angle_beta   90.00
_cell.angle_gamma   90.00
#
_symmetry.space_group_name_H-M   'P 1'
#
loop_
_entity.id
_entity.type
_entity.pdbx_description
1 polymer ?
#
loop_
_entity_poly.entity_id
_entity_poly.type
_entity_poly.pdbx_seq_one_letter_code
_entity_poly.pdbx_strand_id
1 'polypeptide(L)'
;MQSTPLNLDSYEKYQPTLSSNNPYDWDPRLQLPFCFTSGMAAVAHHVGTGEEIVAGDDIYGGSNRLLSQIIPKTGVVVNDLDEVASAIGPSTKLVWLESPTNPRQIISDIRKIAEMAPAHGAIVLVDNSIMSPFIAGHSDVMAGVLAVKGYSLAKQLYFLRSAEGSGLAPFDCWICLRGMKTMALHVEKQQIDYRGLFSLRKLISKADRVLNYVKSLVSLPCFTSHASTPSAVREARGLSEDLIRISVGIEDANDFIAVLDHALKTGPL
;
A
#
# COMPACT_ATOMS: atom_id res chain seq x y z
N MET A 1 7.34 27.86 -16.48
CA MET A 1 7.44 26.67 -17.34
C MET A 1 6.07 26.42 -17.92
N GLN A 2 5.91 26.55 -19.24
CA GLN A 2 4.65 26.30 -19.93
C GLN A 2 4.35 24.79 -19.87
N SER A 3 3.17 24.43 -19.37
CA SER A 3 2.67 23.05 -19.35
C SER A 3 2.39 22.61 -20.79
N THR A 4 3.21 21.69 -21.30
CA THR A 4 2.91 21.00 -22.56
C THR A 4 1.63 20.18 -22.36
N PRO A 5 0.60 20.31 -23.20
CA PRO A 5 -0.61 19.49 -23.10
C PRO A 5 -0.24 18.01 -23.25
N LEU A 6 -0.82 17.15 -22.40
CA LEU A 6 -0.79 15.70 -22.60
C LEU A 6 -1.39 15.39 -23.98
N ASN A 7 -0.56 14.86 -24.87
CA ASN A 7 -0.97 14.47 -26.22
C ASN A 7 -1.84 13.19 -26.14
N LEU A 8 -3.16 13.39 -26.18
CA LEU A 8 -4.16 12.32 -26.14
C LEU A 8 -4.19 11.47 -27.43
N ASP A 9 -3.58 11.93 -28.54
CA ASP A 9 -3.61 11.23 -29.82
C ASP A 9 -2.75 9.94 -29.81
N SER A 10 -1.88 9.78 -28.82
CA SER A 10 -1.11 8.54 -28.62
C SER A 10 -1.95 7.37 -28.06
N TYR A 11 -3.14 7.63 -27.50
CA TYR A 11 -4.06 6.60 -27.02
C TYR A 11 -4.86 5.93 -28.15
N GLU A 12 -5.08 6.59 -29.28
CA GLU A 12 -5.88 6.05 -30.38
C GLU A 12 -5.18 4.94 -31.17
N LYS A 13 -3.84 4.86 -31.12
CA LYS A 13 -3.07 3.86 -31.88
C LYS A 13 -3.15 2.43 -31.34
N TYR A 14 -3.72 2.23 -30.15
CA TYR A 14 -3.94 0.92 -29.53
C TYR A 14 -5.44 0.67 -29.30
N GLN A 15 -6.22 0.59 -30.37
CA GLN A 15 -7.57 0.03 -30.32
C GLN A 15 -7.54 -1.42 -30.80
N PRO A 16 -7.57 -2.42 -29.90
CA PRO A 16 -7.84 -3.80 -30.31
C PRO A 16 -9.27 -3.86 -30.84
N THR A 17 -9.45 -4.44 -32.01
CA THR A 17 -10.77 -4.73 -32.56
C THR A 17 -11.50 -5.72 -31.63
N LEU A 18 -12.73 -5.37 -31.22
CA LEU A 18 -13.64 -6.29 -30.53
C LEU A 18 -13.98 -7.43 -31.49
N SER A 19 -13.22 -8.52 -31.47
CA SER A 19 -13.31 -9.58 -32.48
C SER A 19 -14.06 -10.83 -32.02
N SER A 20 -14.81 -10.81 -30.90
CA SER A 20 -15.54 -12.00 -30.47
C SER A 20 -16.97 -11.71 -30.02
N ASN A 21 -17.90 -12.56 -30.46
CA ASN A 21 -19.31 -12.59 -30.06
C ASN A 21 -19.51 -13.16 -28.63
N ASN A 22 -18.47 -13.13 -27.78
CA ASN A 22 -18.57 -13.58 -26.40
C ASN A 22 -19.10 -12.42 -25.52
N PRO A 23 -20.27 -12.54 -24.87
CA PRO A 23 -20.79 -11.50 -24.00
C PRO A 23 -19.92 -11.24 -22.75
N TYR A 24 -18.92 -12.08 -22.48
CA TYR A 24 -17.91 -11.90 -21.43
C TYR A 24 -16.60 -11.26 -21.93
N ASP A 25 -16.51 -10.86 -23.20
CA ASP A 25 -15.27 -10.25 -23.71
C ASP A 25 -15.12 -8.79 -23.24
N TRP A 26 -13.90 -8.45 -22.83
CA TRP A 26 -13.54 -7.24 -22.09
C TRP A 26 -13.27 -6.05 -23.01
N ASP A 27 -13.72 -4.84 -22.61
CA ASP A 27 -13.46 -3.59 -23.34
C ASP A 27 -12.01 -3.09 -23.10
N PRO A 28 -11.15 -3.05 -24.14
CA PRO A 28 -9.76 -2.63 -24.01
C PRO A 28 -9.56 -1.17 -23.58
N ARG A 29 -10.59 -0.32 -23.67
CA ARG A 29 -10.55 1.09 -23.22
C ARG A 29 -10.51 1.21 -21.69
N LEU A 30 -10.81 0.13 -20.97
CA LEU A 30 -10.84 0.09 -19.52
C LEU A 30 -9.45 -0.17 -18.91
N GLN A 31 -8.39 0.53 -19.32
CA GLN A 31 -7.12 0.59 -18.55
C GLN A 31 -7.30 1.41 -17.27
N LEU A 32 -8.33 1.08 -16.50
CA LEU A 32 -8.77 1.79 -15.32
C LEU A 32 -8.35 1.01 -14.06
N PRO A 33 -8.07 1.72 -12.96
CA PRO A 33 -7.83 1.08 -11.68
C PRO A 33 -9.04 0.24 -11.24
N PHE A 34 -8.78 -0.90 -10.62
CA PHE A 34 -9.81 -1.79 -10.07
C PHE A 34 -10.04 -1.49 -8.60
N CYS A 35 -11.27 -1.15 -8.22
CA CYS A 35 -11.66 -0.94 -6.83
C CYS A 35 -12.18 -2.25 -6.20
N PHE A 36 -11.75 -2.51 -4.96
CA PHE A 36 -12.10 -3.66 -4.13
C PHE A 36 -12.68 -3.20 -2.79
N THR A 37 -13.43 -4.07 -2.12
CA THR A 37 -14.04 -3.80 -0.80
C THR A 37 -13.03 -3.45 0.30
N SER A 38 -11.76 -3.82 0.16
CA SER A 38 -10.67 -3.45 1.07
C SER A 38 -9.30 -3.62 0.41
N GLY A 39 -8.25 -3.04 1.00
CA GLY A 39 -6.87 -3.26 0.56
C GLY A 39 -6.46 -4.73 0.60
N MET A 40 -6.91 -5.48 1.62
CA MET A 40 -6.65 -6.92 1.70
C MET A 40 -7.32 -7.71 0.57
N ALA A 41 -8.56 -7.34 0.19
CA ALA A 41 -9.26 -7.96 -0.94
C ALA A 41 -8.57 -7.66 -2.28
N ALA A 42 -7.95 -6.48 -2.41
CA ALA A 42 -7.16 -6.15 -3.58
C ALA A 42 -5.94 -7.08 -3.73
N VAL A 43 -5.20 -7.33 -2.65
CA VAL A 43 -3.91 -8.05 -2.72
C VAL A 43 -4.01 -9.58 -2.53
N ALA A 44 -5.21 -10.11 -2.31
CA ALA A 44 -5.41 -11.49 -1.87
C ALA A 44 -4.99 -12.55 -2.90
N HIS A 45 -5.06 -12.27 -4.22
CA HIS A 45 -4.99 -13.32 -5.24
C HIS A 45 -4.32 -12.88 -6.55
N HIS A 46 -3.01 -13.08 -6.64
CA HIS A 46 -2.21 -12.69 -7.82
C HIS A 46 -1.36 -13.81 -8.42
N VAL A 47 -1.35 -15.01 -7.82
CA VAL A 47 -0.38 -16.05 -8.11
C VAL A 47 -1.06 -17.42 -8.10
N GLY A 48 -0.75 -18.24 -9.10
CA GLY A 48 -1.31 -19.58 -9.29
C GLY A 48 -0.62 -20.64 -8.43
N THR A 49 -1.28 -21.77 -8.22
CA THR A 49 -0.71 -22.92 -7.50
C THR A 49 0.63 -23.37 -8.07
N GLY A 50 1.63 -23.55 -7.20
CA GLY A 50 2.97 -24.00 -7.57
C GLY A 50 3.93 -22.90 -8.04
N GLU A 51 3.46 -21.65 -8.10
CA GLU A 51 4.29 -20.49 -8.40
C GLU A 51 4.95 -19.94 -7.12
N GLU A 52 5.96 -19.08 -7.29
CA GLU A 52 6.72 -18.50 -6.18
C GLU A 52 6.46 -16.99 -6.05
N ILE A 53 6.28 -16.55 -4.81
CA ILE A 53 6.24 -15.15 -4.38
C ILE A 53 7.52 -14.84 -3.60
N VAL A 54 8.17 -13.76 -3.98
CA VAL A 54 9.23 -13.12 -3.18
C VAL A 54 8.66 -11.85 -2.57
N ALA A 55 8.71 -11.73 -1.25
CA ALA A 55 8.26 -10.55 -0.51
C ALA A 55 9.37 -10.03 0.42
N GLY A 56 9.31 -8.75 0.76
CA GLY A 56 10.20 -8.16 1.76
C GLY A 56 9.80 -8.52 3.19
N ASP A 57 10.79 -8.64 4.08
CA ASP A 57 10.65 -9.00 5.51
C ASP A 57 9.72 -8.06 6.32
N ASP A 58 9.68 -6.79 5.92
CA ASP A 58 8.98 -5.71 6.59
C ASP A 58 7.74 -5.22 5.81
N ILE A 59 6.82 -6.14 5.53
CA ILE A 59 5.50 -5.85 4.95
C ILE A 59 4.40 -5.71 6.02
N TYR A 60 3.31 -5.04 5.67
CA TYR A 60 2.12 -4.89 6.51
C TYR A 60 1.68 -6.21 7.15
N GLY A 61 1.39 -6.19 8.46
CA GLY A 61 1.08 -7.40 9.23
C GLY A 61 -0.12 -8.22 8.70
N GLY A 62 -1.09 -7.59 8.04
CA GLY A 62 -2.16 -8.30 7.35
C GLY A 62 -1.65 -9.07 6.12
N SER A 63 -0.79 -8.43 5.33
CA SER A 63 -0.12 -9.03 4.16
C SER A 63 0.81 -10.16 4.58
N ASN A 64 1.59 -9.99 5.67
CA ASN A 64 2.41 -11.05 6.23
C ASN A 64 1.57 -12.27 6.63
N ARG A 65 0.43 -12.07 7.29
CA ARG A 65 -0.47 -13.17 7.68
C ARG A 65 -1.07 -13.89 6.48
N LEU A 66 -1.46 -13.14 5.45
CA LEU A 66 -1.92 -13.69 4.18
C LEU A 66 -0.83 -14.58 3.56
N LEU A 67 0.38 -14.05 3.42
CA LEU A 67 1.53 -14.73 2.82
C LEU A 67 2.06 -15.92 3.63
N SER A 68 1.98 -15.90 4.97
CA SER A 68 2.51 -16.97 5.81
C SER A 68 1.49 -18.07 6.15
N GLN A 69 0.19 -17.78 6.18
CA GLN A 69 -0.81 -18.72 6.70
C GLN A 69 -1.90 -19.13 5.70
N ILE A 70 -2.13 -18.33 4.65
CA ILE A 70 -3.21 -18.56 3.68
C ILE A 70 -2.64 -18.98 2.33
N ILE A 71 -1.74 -18.18 1.76
CA ILE A 71 -1.15 -18.44 0.44
C ILE A 71 -0.39 -19.79 0.37
N PRO A 72 0.37 -20.23 1.37
CA PRO A 72 1.07 -21.52 1.29
C PRO A 72 0.11 -22.72 1.17
N LYS A 73 -1.15 -22.58 1.62
CA LYS A 73 -2.17 -23.63 1.50
C LYS A 73 -2.64 -23.86 0.06
N THR A 74 -2.38 -22.93 -0.85
CA THR A 74 -2.69 -23.08 -2.28
C THR A 74 -1.56 -23.75 -3.06
N GLY A 75 -0.45 -24.09 -2.39
CA GLY A 75 0.75 -24.66 -3.00
C GLY A 75 1.73 -23.62 -3.55
N VAL A 76 1.51 -22.33 -3.30
CA VAL A 76 2.44 -21.24 -3.63
C VAL A 76 3.60 -21.22 -2.63
N VAL A 77 4.83 -21.08 -3.13
CA VAL A 77 6.02 -20.91 -2.30
C VAL A 77 6.21 -19.42 -1.98
N VAL A 78 6.48 -19.10 -0.72
CA VAL A 78 6.69 -17.71 -0.27
C VAL A 78 8.07 -17.60 0.36
N ASN A 79 8.90 -16.71 -0.19
CA ASN A 79 10.20 -16.35 0.35
C ASN A 79 10.13 -14.93 0.91
N ASP A 80 10.31 -14.82 2.24
CA ASP A 80 10.31 -13.57 3.00
C ASP A 80 11.75 -13.23 3.38
N LEU A 81 12.34 -12.22 2.74
CA LEU A 81 13.79 -11.99 2.78
C LEU A 81 14.15 -10.50 2.89
N ASP A 82 15.18 -10.21 3.66
CA ASP A 82 15.75 -8.87 3.81
C ASP A 82 16.29 -8.33 2.46
N GLU A 83 16.83 -9.21 1.61
CA GLU A 83 17.37 -8.87 0.28
C GLU A 83 16.56 -9.53 -0.85
N VAL A 84 15.43 -8.90 -1.18
CA VAL A 84 14.51 -9.32 -2.25
C VAL A 84 15.22 -9.59 -3.58
N ALA A 85 16.22 -8.76 -3.95
CA ALA A 85 16.89 -8.84 -5.24
C ALA A 85 17.63 -10.18 -5.47
N SER A 86 18.24 -10.75 -4.43
CA SER A 86 18.96 -12.03 -4.49
C SER A 86 18.05 -13.25 -4.62
N ALA A 87 16.78 -13.09 -4.26
CA ALA A 87 15.79 -14.16 -4.21
C ALA A 87 15.01 -14.32 -5.51
N ILE A 88 15.06 -13.32 -6.39
CA ILE A 88 14.39 -13.37 -7.69
C ILE A 88 15.09 -14.41 -8.56
N GLY A 89 14.37 -15.49 -8.87
CA GLY A 89 14.86 -16.59 -9.68
C GLY A 89 13.88 -17.00 -10.78
N PRO A 90 14.20 -18.07 -11.54
CA PRO A 90 13.37 -18.55 -12.65
C PRO A 90 11.94 -18.99 -12.25
N SER A 91 11.77 -19.39 -10.98
CA SER A 91 10.49 -19.83 -10.42
C SER A 91 9.60 -18.66 -9.97
N THR A 92 10.18 -17.48 -9.77
CA THR A 92 9.49 -16.32 -9.22
C THR A 92 8.47 -15.78 -10.21
N LYS A 93 7.23 -15.57 -9.75
CA LYS A 93 6.14 -15.01 -10.55
C LYS A 93 5.64 -13.68 -10.04
N LEU A 94 5.79 -13.42 -8.75
CA LEU A 94 5.44 -12.15 -8.15
C LEU A 94 6.53 -11.70 -7.18
N VAL A 95 6.94 -10.44 -7.32
CA VAL A 95 7.72 -9.72 -6.31
C VAL A 95 6.80 -8.71 -5.64
N TRP A 96 6.60 -8.84 -4.33
CA TRP A 96 5.74 -7.96 -3.54
C TRP A 96 6.57 -7.04 -2.65
N LEU A 97 6.44 -5.74 -2.87
CA LEU A 97 7.15 -4.70 -2.15
C LEU A 97 6.18 -3.77 -1.41
N GLU A 98 6.64 -3.19 -0.31
CA GLU A 98 6.03 -2.03 0.35
C GLU A 98 7.14 -0.98 0.55
N SER A 99 6.91 0.27 0.16
CA SER A 99 7.92 1.32 0.29
C SER A 99 7.31 2.72 0.37
N PRO A 100 7.51 3.48 1.46
CA PRO A 100 8.21 3.07 2.69
C PRO A 100 7.49 1.91 3.40
N THR A 101 8.21 1.08 4.13
CA THR A 101 7.61 0.01 4.95
C THR A 101 6.95 0.54 6.23
N ASN A 102 6.07 -0.25 6.85
CA ASN A 102 5.35 0.11 8.07
C ASN A 102 5.65 -0.87 9.22
N PRO A 103 6.17 -0.41 10.37
CA PRO A 103 6.37 0.99 10.75
C PRO A 103 7.72 1.57 10.34
N ARG A 104 8.74 0.76 10.06
CA ARG A 104 10.17 1.16 10.05
C ARG A 104 10.59 2.14 8.96
N GLN A 105 9.72 2.45 7.99
CA GLN A 105 9.97 3.37 6.88
C GLN A 105 11.19 3.00 6.02
N ILE A 106 11.46 1.71 5.85
CA ILE A 106 12.53 1.22 4.97
C ILE A 106 12.16 1.53 3.53
N ILE A 107 13.15 2.03 2.77
CA ILE A 107 12.97 2.42 1.37
C ILE A 107 13.51 1.32 0.47
N SER A 108 12.67 0.83 -0.44
CA SER A 108 13.07 -0.11 -1.49
C SER A 108 13.37 0.63 -2.79
N ASP A 109 14.40 0.18 -3.54
CA ASP A 109 14.65 0.67 -4.90
C ASP A 109 13.69 -0.01 -5.90
N ILE A 110 12.49 0.57 -6.02
CA ILE A 110 11.44 0.07 -6.91
C ILE A 110 11.92 0.00 -8.36
N ARG A 111 12.76 0.95 -8.82
CA ARG A 111 13.24 0.96 -10.20
C ARG A 111 14.13 -0.24 -10.47
N LYS A 112 15.13 -0.46 -9.61
CA LYS A 112 16.04 -1.60 -9.74
C LYS A 112 15.28 -2.92 -9.73
N ILE A 113 14.31 -3.09 -8.84
CA ILE A 113 13.52 -4.33 -8.74
C ILE A 113 12.61 -4.50 -9.96
N ALA A 114 11.98 -3.42 -10.45
CA ALA A 114 11.15 -3.44 -11.65
C ALA A 114 11.92 -3.69 -12.95
N GLU A 115 13.24 -3.44 -12.97
CA GLU A 115 14.12 -3.81 -14.08
C GLU A 115 14.57 -5.29 -13.99
N MET A 116 14.79 -5.80 -12.78
CA MET A 116 15.27 -7.18 -12.55
C MET A 116 14.16 -8.24 -12.67
N ALA A 117 12.98 -7.99 -12.13
CA ALA A 117 11.90 -8.97 -12.05
C ALA A 117 11.39 -9.44 -13.43
N PRO A 118 11.17 -8.56 -14.42
CA PRO A 118 10.70 -8.99 -15.74
C PRO A 118 11.69 -9.89 -16.49
N ALA A 119 12.99 -9.77 -16.22
CA ALA A 119 14.01 -10.66 -16.80
C ALA A 119 13.81 -12.14 -16.41
N HIS A 120 13.10 -12.38 -15.30
CA HIS A 120 12.75 -13.71 -14.80
C HIS A 120 11.27 -14.06 -15.04
N GLY A 121 10.53 -13.20 -15.76
CA GLY A 121 9.10 -13.40 -16.01
C GLY A 121 8.21 -13.13 -14.80
N ALA A 122 8.71 -12.41 -13.78
CA ALA A 122 7.96 -12.03 -12.60
C ALA A 122 7.30 -10.65 -12.78
N ILE A 123 6.08 -10.50 -12.24
CA ILE A 123 5.42 -9.20 -12.07
C ILE A 123 5.84 -8.57 -10.74
N VAL A 124 5.77 -7.24 -10.66
CA VAL A 124 6.05 -6.49 -9.43
C VAL A 124 4.77 -5.86 -8.93
N LEU A 125 4.42 -6.15 -7.67
CA LEU A 125 3.37 -5.47 -6.92
C LEU A 125 4.03 -4.54 -5.91
N VAL A 126 3.64 -3.27 -5.94
CA VAL A 126 4.09 -2.28 -4.96
C VAL A 126 2.87 -1.83 -4.16
N ASP A 127 2.86 -2.15 -2.87
CA ASP A 127 1.95 -1.54 -1.93
C ASP A 127 2.38 -0.08 -1.68
N ASN A 128 1.61 0.84 -2.25
CA ASN A 128 1.84 2.28 -2.17
C ASN A 128 0.99 2.95 -1.07
N SER A 129 0.44 2.16 -0.14
CA SER A 129 -0.54 2.63 0.85
C SER A 129 -0.01 3.71 1.78
N ILE A 130 1.29 3.84 2.04
CA ILE A 130 1.83 4.95 2.86
C ILE A 130 1.91 6.26 2.06
N MET A 131 2.19 6.17 0.77
CA MET A 131 2.37 7.33 -0.11
C MET A 131 1.02 7.88 -0.60
N SER A 132 0.01 7.02 -0.79
CA SER A 132 -1.31 7.41 -1.31
C SER A 132 -2.53 6.92 -0.50
N PRO A 133 -2.54 6.83 0.85
CA PRO A 133 -3.71 6.36 1.62
C PRO A 133 -4.91 7.34 1.58
N PHE A 134 -4.81 8.40 0.78
CA PHE A 134 -5.67 9.57 0.77
C PHE A 134 -6.89 9.48 -0.14
N ILE A 135 -7.13 8.34 -0.80
CA ILE A 135 -8.25 8.22 -1.73
C ILE A 135 -9.57 8.57 -1.02
N ALA A 136 -9.76 8.07 0.20
CA ALA A 136 -10.85 8.50 1.06
C ALA A 136 -10.45 9.57 2.08
N GLY A 137 -9.41 9.32 2.91
CA GLY A 137 -8.83 10.29 3.84
C GLY A 137 -9.67 10.66 5.10
N HIS A 138 -10.92 10.21 5.21
CA HIS A 138 -11.85 10.64 6.26
C HIS A 138 -12.17 9.57 7.33
N SER A 139 -11.50 8.41 7.30
CA SER A 139 -11.72 7.28 8.23
C SER A 139 -13.14 6.70 8.21
N ASP A 140 -13.88 6.85 7.12
CA ASP A 140 -15.31 6.53 7.02
C ASP A 140 -15.63 5.50 5.93
N VAL A 141 -14.61 4.93 5.27
CA VAL A 141 -14.77 3.91 4.24
C VAL A 141 -13.56 2.97 4.21
N MET A 142 -13.82 1.70 3.90
CA MET A 142 -12.79 0.73 3.52
C MET A 142 -12.81 0.55 2.01
N ALA A 143 -11.64 0.62 1.39
CA ALA A 143 -11.48 0.42 -0.04
C ALA A 143 -10.08 -0.11 -0.34
N GLY A 144 -9.96 -0.93 -1.38
CA GLY A 144 -8.70 -1.30 -2.01
C GLY A 144 -8.69 -0.84 -3.46
N VAL A 145 -7.51 -0.51 -3.98
CA VAL A 145 -7.34 -0.11 -5.37
C VAL A 145 -6.13 -0.82 -5.96
N LEU A 146 -6.31 -1.46 -7.12
CA LEU A 146 -5.20 -1.93 -7.95
C LEU A 146 -5.11 -1.11 -9.23
N ALA A 147 -4.01 -0.40 -9.39
CA ALA A 147 -3.62 0.19 -10.66
C ALA A 147 -2.67 -0.77 -11.38
N VAL A 148 -2.99 -1.11 -12.63
CA VAL A 148 -2.37 -2.23 -13.34
C VAL A 148 -1.79 -1.76 -14.66
N LYS A 149 -0.60 -2.26 -15.01
CA LYS A 149 0.03 -2.04 -16.32
C LYS A 149 -0.05 -3.32 -17.16
N GLY A 150 -0.67 -3.22 -18.33
CA GLY A 150 -0.75 -4.32 -19.31
C GLY A 150 -2.13 -4.98 -19.37
N TYR A 151 -2.54 -5.31 -20.61
CA TYR A 151 -3.89 -5.79 -20.91
C TYR A 151 -4.18 -7.19 -20.35
N SER A 152 -3.23 -8.12 -20.45
CA SER A 152 -3.40 -9.50 -19.98
C SER A 152 -3.67 -9.57 -18.48
N LEU A 153 -2.85 -8.86 -17.69
CA LEU A 153 -2.99 -8.78 -16.24
C LEU A 153 -4.30 -8.08 -15.84
N ALA A 154 -4.68 -7.00 -16.55
CA ALA A 154 -5.95 -6.32 -16.30
C ALA A 154 -7.17 -7.22 -16.54
N LYS A 155 -7.17 -8.01 -17.63
CA LYS A 155 -8.25 -8.98 -17.93
C LYS A 155 -8.37 -10.05 -16.84
N GLN A 156 -7.24 -10.56 -16.35
CA GLN A 156 -7.22 -11.54 -15.26
C GLN A 156 -7.79 -10.97 -13.96
N LEU A 157 -7.35 -9.78 -13.56
CA LEU A 157 -7.81 -9.13 -12.33
C LEU A 157 -9.29 -8.74 -12.39
N TYR A 158 -9.78 -8.29 -13.55
CA TYR A 158 -11.21 -8.05 -13.75
C TYR A 158 -12.05 -9.31 -13.54
N PHE A 159 -11.59 -10.43 -14.12
CA PHE A 159 -12.27 -11.72 -13.98
C PHE A 159 -12.32 -12.14 -12.51
N LEU A 160 -11.20 -12.11 -11.79
CA LEU A 160 -11.13 -12.48 -10.37
C LEU A 160 -12.08 -11.62 -9.52
N ARG A 161 -12.00 -10.29 -9.67
CA ARG A 161 -12.88 -9.36 -8.93
C ARG A 161 -14.36 -9.65 -9.16
N SER A 162 -14.72 -9.96 -10.41
CA SER A 162 -16.12 -10.24 -10.79
C SER A 162 -16.58 -11.60 -10.27
N ALA A 163 -15.72 -12.62 -10.34
CA ALA A 163 -16.02 -13.98 -9.90
C ALA A 163 -16.13 -14.09 -8.37
N GLU A 164 -15.28 -13.38 -7.65
CA GLU A 164 -15.26 -13.35 -6.17
C GLU A 164 -16.29 -12.40 -5.59
N GLY A 165 -16.86 -11.50 -6.41
CA GLY A 165 -17.78 -10.46 -5.93
C GLY A 165 -17.10 -9.44 -5.01
N SER A 166 -15.77 -9.26 -5.16
CA SER A 166 -14.95 -8.42 -4.27
C SER A 166 -14.86 -6.95 -4.71
N GLY A 167 -15.66 -6.55 -5.70
CA GLY A 167 -15.75 -5.17 -6.17
C GLY A 167 -16.29 -4.20 -5.11
N LEU A 168 -15.76 -2.98 -5.09
CA LEU A 168 -16.20 -1.93 -4.16
C LEU A 168 -17.67 -1.54 -4.39
N ALA A 169 -18.43 -1.37 -3.31
CA ALA A 169 -19.84 -0.99 -3.39
C ALA A 169 -20.02 0.43 -3.98
N PRO A 170 -21.12 0.73 -4.70
CA PRO A 170 -21.32 2.04 -5.32
C PRO A 170 -21.31 3.23 -4.34
N PHE A 171 -21.83 3.06 -3.13
CA PHE A 171 -21.80 4.10 -2.11
C PHE A 171 -20.38 4.38 -1.61
N ASP A 172 -19.59 3.33 -1.39
CA ASP A 172 -18.19 3.46 -0.98
C ASP A 172 -17.33 4.07 -2.10
N CYS A 173 -17.62 3.74 -3.35
CA CYS A 173 -17.05 4.42 -4.52
C CYS A 173 -17.36 5.93 -4.49
N TRP A 174 -18.59 6.32 -4.15
CA TRP A 174 -18.97 7.72 -4.02
C TRP A 174 -18.22 8.43 -2.88
N ILE A 175 -18.05 7.77 -1.72
CA ILE A 175 -17.26 8.31 -0.60
C ILE A 175 -15.79 8.51 -1.03
N CYS A 176 -15.20 7.55 -1.73
CA CYS A 176 -13.85 7.69 -2.28
C CYS A 176 -13.76 8.88 -3.26
N LEU A 177 -14.71 8.99 -4.21
CA LEU A 177 -14.76 10.11 -5.15
C LEU A 177 -14.99 11.47 -4.47
N ARG A 178 -15.64 11.49 -3.30
CA ARG A 178 -15.78 12.68 -2.46
C ARG A 178 -14.43 13.04 -1.83
N GLY A 179 -13.76 12.08 -1.19
CA GLY A 179 -12.48 12.28 -0.51
C GLY A 179 -11.34 12.69 -1.45
N MET A 180 -11.28 12.08 -2.63
CA MET A 180 -10.26 12.37 -3.65
C MET A 180 -10.19 13.84 -4.05
N LYS A 181 -11.28 14.60 -3.94
CA LYS A 181 -11.31 16.03 -4.31
C LYS A 181 -10.38 16.88 -3.47
N THR A 182 -10.12 16.48 -2.22
CA THR A 182 -9.27 17.23 -1.28
C THR A 182 -7.96 16.49 -0.96
N MET A 183 -7.70 15.35 -1.62
CA MET A 183 -6.50 14.54 -1.41
C MET A 183 -5.21 15.36 -1.47
N ALA A 184 -5.03 16.17 -2.52
CA ALA A 184 -3.81 16.96 -2.68
C ALA A 184 -3.59 17.96 -1.52
N LEU A 185 -4.67 18.61 -1.06
CA LEU A 185 -4.61 19.55 0.06
C LEU A 185 -4.25 18.85 1.38
N HIS A 186 -4.82 17.67 1.62
CA HIS A 186 -4.49 16.88 2.82
C HIS A 186 -3.03 16.45 2.82
N VAL A 187 -2.55 15.93 1.69
CA VAL A 187 -1.15 15.49 1.52
C VAL A 187 -0.19 16.64 1.77
N GLU A 188 -0.44 17.80 1.16
CA GLU A 188 0.42 18.97 1.27
C GLU A 188 0.50 19.46 2.73
N LYS A 189 -0.66 19.68 3.38
CA LYS A 189 -0.73 20.13 4.77
C LYS A 189 -0.02 19.16 5.72
N GLN A 190 -0.32 17.86 5.62
CA GLN A 190 0.30 16.86 6.47
C GLN A 190 1.81 16.73 6.24
N GLN A 191 2.28 16.88 4.99
CA GLN A 191 3.71 16.85 4.71
C GLN A 191 4.43 18.06 5.32
N ILE A 192 3.81 19.25 5.27
CA ILE A 192 4.33 20.46 5.91
C ILE A 192 4.38 20.30 7.43
N ASP A 193 3.27 19.87 8.04
CA ASP A 193 3.18 19.71 9.49
C ASP A 193 4.13 18.63 10.01
N TYR A 194 4.25 17.52 9.27
CA TYR A 194 5.22 16.48 9.58
C TYR A 194 6.65 17.00 9.53
N ARG A 195 7.01 17.85 8.54
CA ARG A 195 8.32 18.54 8.51
C ARG A 195 8.51 19.42 9.74
N GLY A 196 7.47 20.12 10.19
CA GLY A 196 7.47 20.88 11.45
C GLY A 196 7.77 20.00 12.66
N LEU A 197 7.17 18.80 12.72
CA LEU A 197 7.42 17.82 13.78
C LEU A 197 8.87 17.31 13.87
N PHE A 198 9.66 17.37 12.78
CA PHE A 198 11.09 17.01 12.86
C PHE A 198 11.86 17.88 13.84
N SER A 199 11.43 19.13 14.08
CA SER A 199 12.03 19.98 15.11
C SER A 199 11.85 19.39 16.53
N LEU A 200 10.81 18.59 16.75
CA LEU A 200 10.52 17.86 17.98
C LEU A 200 11.06 16.44 18.02
N ARG A 201 11.66 15.91 16.94
CA ARG A 201 12.34 14.60 16.99
C ARG A 201 13.47 14.53 18.03
N LYS A 202 13.89 15.67 18.58
CA LYS A 202 14.73 15.70 19.79
C LYS A 202 14.04 15.10 21.03
N LEU A 203 12.71 15.14 21.12
CA LEU A 203 11.91 14.56 22.20
C LEU A 203 11.39 13.15 21.90
N ILE A 204 11.07 12.83 20.64
CA ILE A 204 10.54 11.51 20.25
C ILE A 204 11.49 10.87 19.23
N SER A 205 12.42 10.06 19.72
CA SER A 205 13.43 9.39 18.90
C SER A 205 12.87 8.25 18.02
N LYS A 206 11.64 7.81 18.30
CA LYS A 206 11.00 6.62 17.71
C LYS A 206 9.55 6.92 17.33
N ALA A 207 9.33 7.93 16.47
CA ALA A 207 8.02 8.23 15.89
C ALA A 207 8.03 7.99 14.38
N ASP A 208 7.22 7.03 13.94
CA ASP A 208 7.01 6.73 12.52
C ASP A 208 5.64 7.20 12.02
N ARG A 209 5.63 7.67 10.76
CA ARG A 209 4.47 8.24 10.08
C ARG A 209 3.68 7.17 9.36
N VAL A 210 2.50 6.81 9.86
CA VAL A 210 1.66 5.83 9.15
C VAL A 210 0.18 6.05 9.47
N LEU A 211 -0.65 6.00 8.42
CA LEU A 211 -2.12 6.02 8.37
C LEU A 211 -2.73 7.42 8.21
N ASN A 212 -2.63 7.99 7.01
CA ASN A 212 -2.96 9.40 6.79
C ASN A 212 -4.47 9.65 6.70
N TYR A 213 -5.04 10.16 7.78
CA TYR A 213 -6.41 10.65 7.87
C TYR A 213 -6.40 12.13 8.21
N VAL A 214 -7.54 12.81 8.04
CA VAL A 214 -7.67 14.22 8.46
C VAL A 214 -7.45 14.43 9.97
N LYS A 215 -7.55 13.37 10.79
CA LYS A 215 -7.30 13.42 12.23
C LYS A 215 -5.96 12.79 12.58
N SER A 216 -5.23 13.43 13.49
CA SER A 216 -4.01 12.89 14.07
C SER A 216 -4.31 11.66 14.93
N LEU A 217 -3.45 10.63 14.82
CA LEU A 217 -3.58 9.37 15.57
C LEU A 217 -2.24 9.00 16.18
N VAL A 218 -2.27 8.45 17.40
CA VAL A 218 -1.09 7.91 18.09
C VAL A 218 -1.35 6.45 18.44
N SER A 219 -0.37 5.58 18.22
CA SER A 219 -0.47 4.16 18.53
C SER A 219 0.88 3.58 18.96
N LEU A 220 0.86 2.48 19.69
CA LEU A 220 2.03 1.67 19.99
C LEU A 220 1.96 0.39 19.15
N PRO A 221 2.73 0.25 18.06
CA PRO A 221 2.60 -0.87 17.13
C PRO A 221 2.74 -2.24 17.81
N CYS A 222 3.67 -2.38 18.75
CA CYS A 222 3.92 -3.62 19.49
C CYS A 222 2.71 -4.11 20.31
N PHE A 223 1.83 -3.20 20.73
CA PHE A 223 0.62 -3.52 21.50
C PHE A 223 -0.67 -3.43 20.67
N THR A 224 -0.58 -3.08 19.38
CA THR A 224 -1.73 -2.94 18.49
C THR A 224 -1.54 -3.78 17.23
N SER A 225 -1.06 -3.18 16.13
CA SER A 225 -0.94 -3.83 14.82
C SER A 225 -0.02 -5.06 14.80
N HIS A 226 0.99 -5.09 15.68
CA HIS A 226 1.96 -6.19 15.81
C HIS A 226 1.79 -6.97 17.12
N ALA A 227 0.67 -6.79 17.83
CA ALA A 227 0.42 -7.47 19.10
C ALA A 227 0.47 -9.01 18.98
N SER A 228 0.03 -9.54 17.83
CA SER A 228 0.05 -10.98 17.53
C SER A 228 1.41 -11.50 17.07
N THR A 229 2.37 -10.63 16.75
CA THR A 229 3.72 -11.04 16.32
C THR A 229 4.54 -11.42 17.55
N PRO A 230 5.17 -12.61 17.64
CA PRO A 230 5.96 -13.00 18.80
C PRO A 230 7.05 -11.97 19.16
N SER A 231 7.35 -11.79 20.45
CA SER A 231 8.32 -10.79 20.93
C SER A 231 9.69 -10.92 20.28
N ALA A 232 10.23 -12.14 20.19
CA ALA A 232 11.51 -12.40 19.54
C ALA A 232 11.55 -11.96 18.06
N VAL A 233 10.44 -12.09 17.33
CA VAL A 233 10.33 -11.65 15.94
C VAL A 233 10.23 -10.12 15.86
N ARG A 234 9.51 -9.48 16.79
CA ARG A 234 9.47 -8.02 16.88
C ARG A 234 10.85 -7.43 17.20
N GLU A 235 11.55 -8.01 18.16
CA GLU A 235 12.92 -7.62 18.54
C GLU A 235 13.90 -7.77 17.38
N ALA A 236 13.87 -8.93 16.68
CA ALA A 236 14.70 -9.17 15.51
C ALA A 236 14.43 -8.15 14.38
N ARG A 237 13.19 -7.68 14.25
CA ARG A 237 12.78 -6.64 13.29
C ARG A 237 13.03 -5.22 13.79
N GLY A 238 13.62 -5.03 14.97
CA GLY A 238 13.89 -3.71 15.54
C GLY A 238 12.63 -2.96 16.02
N LEU A 239 11.53 -3.68 16.27
CA LEU A 239 10.30 -3.12 16.82
C LEU A 239 10.37 -3.14 18.35
N SER A 240 10.89 -2.07 18.93
CA SER A 240 10.95 -1.93 20.39
C SER A 240 9.56 -1.66 20.98
N GLU A 241 9.31 -2.11 22.21
CA GLU A 241 7.98 -1.95 22.85
C GLU A 241 7.59 -0.49 23.10
N ASP A 242 8.58 0.39 23.24
CA ASP A 242 8.44 1.85 23.37
C ASP A 242 8.31 2.58 22.01
N LEU A 243 8.23 1.86 20.89
CA LEU A 243 8.01 2.46 19.57
C LEU A 243 6.63 3.14 19.53
N ILE A 244 6.63 4.45 19.27
CA ILE A 244 5.41 5.23 19.08
C ILE A 244 5.22 5.42 17.58
N ARG A 245 3.98 5.33 17.11
CA ARG A 245 3.62 5.61 15.72
C ARG A 245 2.58 6.71 15.71
N ILE A 246 2.89 7.78 14.99
CA ILE A 246 2.08 8.99 14.91
C ILE A 246 1.65 9.19 13.47
N SER A 247 0.35 9.18 13.22
CA SER A 247 -0.19 9.76 12.00
C SER A 247 -0.51 11.23 12.26
N VAL A 248 0.05 12.11 11.43
CA VAL A 248 -0.22 13.55 11.51
C VAL A 248 -1.44 13.86 10.65
N GLY A 249 -2.47 14.44 11.27
CA GLY A 249 -3.67 14.94 10.62
C GLY A 249 -3.49 16.34 10.05
N ILE A 250 -4.58 17.06 9.85
CA ILE A 250 -4.57 18.42 9.27
C ILE A 250 -4.88 19.52 10.31
N GLU A 251 -4.75 19.20 11.60
CA GLU A 251 -4.92 20.17 12.68
C GLU A 251 -3.89 21.33 12.61
N ASP A 252 -4.04 22.33 13.47
CA ASP A 252 -2.96 23.31 13.64
C ASP A 252 -1.72 22.60 14.21
N ALA A 253 -0.58 22.81 13.57
CA ALA A 253 0.65 22.13 13.94
C ALA A 253 1.10 22.54 15.35
N ASN A 254 0.95 23.81 15.75
CA ASN A 254 1.39 24.26 17.07
C ASN A 254 0.51 23.66 18.17
N ASP A 255 -0.79 23.55 17.93
CA ASP A 255 -1.71 22.90 18.88
C ASP A 255 -1.33 21.42 19.07
N PHE A 256 -1.10 20.70 17.97
CA PHE A 256 -0.72 19.30 18.04
C PHE A 256 0.63 19.10 18.75
N ILE A 257 1.60 19.98 18.47
CA ILE A 257 2.90 20.00 19.13
C ILE A 257 2.77 20.27 20.64
N ALA A 258 1.95 21.24 21.03
CA ALA A 258 1.71 21.59 22.43
C ALA A 258 1.07 20.42 23.19
N VAL A 259 0.15 19.68 22.56
CA VAL A 259 -0.44 18.47 23.14
C VAL A 259 0.62 17.39 23.37
N LEU A 260 1.50 17.13 22.39
CA LEU A 260 2.57 16.14 22.53
C LEU A 260 3.58 16.54 23.61
N ASP A 261 4.01 17.80 23.64
CA ASP A 261 4.95 18.31 24.64
C ASP A 261 4.36 18.23 26.05
N HIS A 262 3.08 18.59 26.22
CA HIS A 262 2.39 18.43 27.49
C HIS A 262 2.34 16.96 27.94
N ALA A 263 1.93 16.06 27.04
CA ALA A 263 1.82 14.62 27.34
C ALA A 263 3.17 14.00 27.75
N LEU A 264 4.27 14.39 27.10
CA LEU A 264 5.61 13.91 27.44
C LEU A 264 6.12 14.46 28.79
N LYS A 265 5.67 15.66 29.19
CA LYS A 265 6.06 16.28 30.47
C LYS A 265 5.23 15.80 31.66
N THR A 266 3.96 15.44 31.45
CA THR A 266 3.03 15.06 32.52
C THR A 266 2.76 13.56 32.60
N GLY A 267 3.22 12.79 31.60
CA GLY A 267 3.13 11.34 31.60
C GLY A 267 3.82 10.71 32.82
N PRO A 268 3.30 9.58 33.33
CA PRO A 268 3.97 8.84 34.40
C PRO A 268 5.35 8.36 33.92
N LEU A 269 6.37 8.59 34.76
CA LEU A 269 7.72 8.05 34.58
C LEU A 269 7.76 6.53 34.77
#